data_AF-A0A2K3J5S8-F1
#
_entry.id   AF-A0A2K3J5S8-F1
#
_cell.length_a   1.000
_cell.length_b   1.000
_cell.length_c   1.000
_cell.angle_alpha   90.00
_cell.angle_beta   90.00
_cell.angle_gamma   90.00
#
_symmetry.space_group_name_H-M   'P 1'
#
loop_
_entity.id
_entity.type
_entity.pdbx_description
1 polymer ?
#
loop_
_entity_poly.entity_id
_entity_poly.type
_entity_poly.pdbx_seq_one_letter_code
_entity_poly.pdbx_strand_id
1 'polypeptide(L)'
;MFKPNEYKTEIVRNGVRILRPDEYEAVLKGCTKSHHRTMLKALLYSGMRYIEMQRFQEHPSWFTGDFIHLPRFADRKVKRKQHERWVRLNPTGKMIIEYFLQVKEPLPAYQNWRDNMRRWAKRGGISPEGMGVKTTRKTYESWLMFYYPGFMADITLSQGHDTVTSIQHYLNMPFTEVDHLKMKNYVDGWRPDPHRFETYNNR
;
A
#
# COMPACT_ATOMS: atom_id res chain seq x y z
N MET A 1 7.45 -32.73 2.74
CA MET A 1 8.01 -31.90 3.82
C MET A 1 8.68 -30.68 3.17
N PHE A 2 8.02 -29.52 3.14
CA PHE A 2 8.57 -28.31 2.53
C PHE A 2 9.50 -27.62 3.52
N LYS A 3 10.76 -27.40 3.15
CA LYS A 3 11.70 -26.61 3.95
C LYS A 3 11.22 -25.15 4.02
N PRO A 4 11.16 -24.50 5.19
CA PRO A 4 10.87 -23.08 5.27
C PRO A 4 12.10 -22.28 4.80
N ASN A 5 11.90 -21.50 3.73
CA ASN A 5 12.44 -20.15 3.57
C ASN A 5 13.96 -19.98 3.37
N GLU A 6 14.58 -20.70 2.44
CA GLU A 6 16.04 -20.63 2.26
C GLU A 6 16.55 -19.44 1.42
N TYR A 7 15.76 -18.74 0.58
CA TYR A 7 16.31 -17.61 -0.23
C TYR A 7 15.29 -16.52 -0.64
N LYS A 8 14.62 -15.86 0.30
CA LYS A 8 13.95 -14.59 -0.01
C LYS A 8 14.71 -13.43 0.61
N THR A 9 15.64 -12.87 -0.17
CA THR A 9 16.38 -11.67 0.22
C THR A 9 15.40 -10.54 0.54
N GLU A 10 15.68 -9.89 1.66
CA GLU A 10 14.97 -8.70 2.11
C GLU A 10 15.02 -7.60 1.06
N ILE A 11 13.89 -6.98 0.73
CA ILE A 11 13.86 -5.92 -0.28
C ILE A 11 13.93 -4.56 0.44
N VAL A 12 15.08 -3.89 0.36
CA VAL A 12 15.28 -2.54 0.89
C VAL A 12 15.61 -1.59 -0.26
N ARG A 13 14.85 -0.50 -0.38
CA ARG A 13 15.08 0.55 -1.38
C ARG A 13 15.11 1.92 -0.72
N ASN A 14 16.21 2.64 -0.90
CA ASN A 14 16.46 3.96 -0.30
C ASN A 14 16.23 3.96 1.22
N GLY A 15 16.73 2.92 1.90
CA GLY A 15 16.59 2.73 3.34
C GLY A 15 15.17 2.39 3.82
N VAL A 16 14.24 2.07 2.92
CA VAL A 16 12.88 1.66 3.26
C VAL A 16 12.64 0.21 2.85
N ARG A 17 12.13 -0.57 3.79
CA ARG A 17 11.70 -1.95 3.57
C ARG A 17 10.46 -1.99 2.69
N ILE A 18 10.51 -2.82 1.66
CA ILE A 18 9.38 -3.21 0.80
C ILE A 18 9.04 -4.64 1.20
N LEU A 19 7.79 -4.85 1.58
CA LEU A 19 7.34 -6.15 2.07
C LEU A 19 6.96 -7.06 0.91
N ARG A 20 7.29 -8.33 1.02
CA ARG A 20 6.62 -9.40 0.27
C ARG A 20 5.26 -9.69 0.91
N PRO A 21 4.31 -10.32 0.21
CA PRO A 21 3.00 -10.66 0.77
C PRO A 21 3.08 -11.40 2.12
N ASP A 22 3.97 -12.39 2.24
CA ASP A 22 4.14 -13.15 3.49
C ASP A 22 4.72 -12.30 4.63
N GLU A 23 5.62 -11.36 4.31
CA GLU A 23 6.18 -10.44 5.30
C GLU A 23 5.12 -9.45 5.78
N TYR A 24 4.23 -8.98 4.89
CA TYR A 24 3.11 -8.14 5.28
C TYR A 24 2.14 -8.88 6.21
N GLU A 25 1.81 -10.14 5.92
CA GLU A 25 1.00 -10.97 6.82
C GLU A 25 1.69 -11.19 8.17
N ALA A 26 3.01 -11.39 8.19
CA ALA A 26 3.77 -11.49 9.43
C ALA A 26 3.66 -10.21 10.29
N VAL A 27 3.78 -9.02 9.66
CA VAL A 27 3.57 -7.73 10.36
C VAL A 27 2.12 -7.61 10.85
N LEU A 28 1.13 -7.96 10.03
CA LEU A 28 -0.28 -7.94 10.42
C LEU A 28 -0.58 -8.86 11.60
N LYS A 29 0.05 -10.03 11.65
CA LYS A 29 -0.06 -11.00 12.76
C LYS A 29 0.60 -10.47 14.04
N GLY A 30 1.72 -9.75 13.92
CA GLY A 30 2.39 -9.09 15.05
C GLY A 30 1.62 -7.87 15.61
N CYS A 31 0.70 -7.31 14.81
CA CYS A 31 -0.17 -6.20 15.17
C CYS A 31 -1.43 -6.71 15.90
N THR A 32 -1.44 -6.62 17.24
CA THR A 32 -2.48 -7.24 18.07
C THR A 32 -3.75 -6.41 18.23
N LYS A 33 -3.69 -5.07 18.06
CA LYS A 33 -4.85 -4.19 18.23
C LYS A 33 -5.66 -4.10 16.94
N SER A 34 -6.97 -4.30 17.01
CA SER A 34 -7.87 -4.29 15.86
C SER A 34 -7.81 -2.97 15.07
N HIS A 35 -7.91 -1.82 15.72
CA HIS A 35 -7.82 -0.51 15.05
C HIS A 35 -6.48 -0.33 14.33
N HIS A 36 -5.37 -0.77 14.91
CA HIS A 36 -4.06 -0.68 14.26
C HIS A 36 -3.96 -1.60 13.03
N ARG A 37 -4.60 -2.78 13.05
CA ARG A 37 -4.69 -3.65 11.87
C ARG A 37 -5.51 -2.96 10.77
N THR A 38 -6.62 -2.31 11.11
CA THR A 38 -7.41 -1.51 10.16
C THR A 38 -6.60 -0.36 9.56
N MET A 39 -5.88 0.41 10.40
CA MET A 39 -4.99 1.47 9.93
C MET A 39 -3.87 0.96 9.02
N LEU A 40 -3.24 -0.17 9.37
CA LEU A 40 -2.18 -0.78 8.58
C LEU A 40 -2.69 -1.26 7.21
N LYS A 41 -3.90 -1.82 7.18
CA LYS A 41 -4.59 -2.20 5.95
C LYS A 41 -4.95 -0.98 5.11
N ALA A 42 -5.56 0.06 5.70
CA ALA A 42 -5.90 1.29 5.00
C ALA A 42 -4.67 1.96 4.37
N LEU A 43 -3.55 2.01 5.10
CA LEU A 43 -2.28 2.53 4.60
C LEU A 43 -1.69 1.68 3.46
N LEU A 44 -1.89 0.36 3.47
CA LEU A 44 -1.48 -0.50 2.36
C LEU A 44 -2.37 -0.25 1.14
N TYR A 45 -3.68 -0.52 1.24
CA TYR A 45 -4.60 -0.54 0.11
C TYR A 45 -4.82 0.82 -0.58
N SER A 46 -4.57 1.93 0.12
CA SER A 46 -4.58 3.27 -0.49
C SER A 46 -3.24 3.64 -1.14
N GLY A 47 -2.12 3.09 -0.65
CA GLY A 47 -0.77 3.56 -0.99
C GLY A 47 -0.51 5.03 -0.63
N MET A 48 -1.35 5.67 0.16
CA MET A 48 -1.20 7.09 0.52
C MET A 48 0.05 7.33 1.37
N ARG A 49 0.57 8.55 1.32
CA ARG A 49 1.58 8.96 2.31
C ARG A 49 0.93 8.99 3.69
N TYR A 50 1.73 8.69 4.70
CA TYR A 50 1.27 8.66 6.09
C TYR A 50 0.53 9.95 6.51
N ILE A 51 1.10 11.11 6.17
CA ILE A 51 0.49 12.42 6.50
C ILE A 51 -0.81 12.69 5.73
N GLU A 52 -0.93 12.17 4.50
CA GLU A 52 -2.16 12.30 3.71
C GLU A 52 -3.26 11.43 4.33
N MET A 53 -2.91 10.22 4.82
CA MET A 53 -3.85 9.34 5.51
C MET A 53 -4.33 9.95 6.83
N GLN A 54 -3.44 10.58 7.60
CA GLN A 54 -3.82 11.32 8.81
C GLN A 54 -4.87 12.40 8.51
N ARG A 55 -4.64 13.20 7.48
CA ARG A 55 -5.57 14.26 7.05
C ARG A 55 -6.86 13.71 6.50
N PHE A 56 -6.79 12.62 5.73
CA PHE A 56 -7.98 11.97 5.21
C PHE A 56 -8.90 11.46 6.33
N GLN A 57 -8.34 10.98 7.45
CA GLN A 57 -9.14 10.62 8.62
C GLN A 57 -9.93 11.81 9.18
N GLU A 58 -9.36 13.02 9.12
CA GLU A 58 -10.00 14.29 9.52
C GLU A 58 -10.95 14.84 8.44
N HIS A 59 -10.88 14.33 7.20
CA HIS A 59 -11.69 14.75 6.06
C HIS A 59 -12.34 13.56 5.32
N PRO A 60 -13.28 12.83 5.95
CA PRO A 60 -13.93 11.68 5.32
C PRO A 60 -14.65 11.99 4.00
N SER A 61 -15.07 13.25 3.80
CA SER A 61 -15.75 13.71 2.57
C SER A 61 -14.90 13.60 1.30
N TRP A 62 -13.59 13.36 1.41
CA TRP A 62 -12.71 13.07 0.28
C TRP A 62 -12.94 11.69 -0.32
N PHE A 63 -13.65 10.81 0.38
CA PHE A 63 -13.98 9.48 -0.09
C PHE A 63 -15.23 9.51 -0.97
N THR A 64 -15.12 8.97 -2.18
CA THR A 64 -16.20 8.94 -3.19
C THR A 64 -16.70 7.52 -3.48
N GLY A 65 -16.36 6.56 -2.61
CA GLY A 65 -16.68 5.14 -2.77
C GLY A 65 -15.54 4.36 -3.44
N ASP A 66 -15.21 4.68 -4.69
CA ASP A 66 -14.17 3.92 -5.43
C ASP A 66 -12.82 4.66 -5.45
N PHE A 67 -12.83 5.95 -5.11
CA PHE A 67 -11.64 6.79 -5.09
C PHE A 67 -11.57 7.66 -3.84
N ILE A 68 -10.34 8.07 -3.48
CA ILE A 68 -10.07 9.12 -2.50
C ILE A 68 -9.52 10.33 -3.26
N HIS A 69 -10.20 11.47 -3.16
CA HIS A 69 -9.75 12.75 -3.70
C HIS A 69 -8.76 13.41 -2.74
N LEU A 70 -7.51 13.57 -3.17
CA LEU A 70 -6.50 14.28 -2.38
C LEU A 70 -6.29 15.67 -2.94
N PRO A 71 -6.86 16.72 -2.32
CA PRO A 71 -6.70 18.09 -2.77
C PRO A 71 -5.27 18.58 -2.52
N ARG A 72 -4.87 19.66 -3.18
CA ARG A 72 -3.50 20.21 -3.11
C ARG A 72 -3.02 20.49 -1.67
N PHE A 73 -3.92 20.94 -0.79
CA PHE A 73 -3.59 21.27 0.60
C PHE A 73 -3.44 20.03 1.50
N ALA A 74 -3.69 18.82 0.99
CA ALA A 74 -3.50 17.57 1.72
C ALA A 74 -2.02 17.19 1.91
N ASP A 75 -1.06 17.82 1.20
CA ASP A 75 0.39 17.71 1.47
C ASP A 75 0.93 18.93 2.26
N ARG A 76 1.95 18.76 3.11
CA ARG A 76 2.64 19.85 3.84
C ARG A 76 3.97 20.23 3.19
N LYS A 77 4.44 19.50 2.17
CA LYS A 77 5.74 19.77 1.55
C LYS A 77 5.68 20.99 0.63
N VAL A 78 5.98 22.16 1.18
CA VAL A 78 6.12 23.46 0.49
C VAL A 78 6.97 23.37 -0.80
N LYS A 79 7.99 22.52 -0.84
CA LYS A 79 8.94 22.41 -1.97
C LYS A 79 8.54 21.43 -3.09
N ARG A 80 7.57 20.53 -2.89
CA ARG A 80 7.06 19.66 -3.97
C ARG A 80 5.65 20.10 -4.29
N LYS A 81 5.46 20.78 -5.43
CA LYS A 81 4.14 21.06 -6.03
C LYS A 81 3.50 19.72 -6.42
N GLN A 82 2.98 18.99 -5.45
CA GLN A 82 2.25 17.79 -5.75
C GLN A 82 0.83 18.18 -6.17
N HIS A 83 0.47 17.82 -7.39
CA HIS A 83 -0.84 18.08 -7.95
C HIS A 83 -1.91 17.29 -7.17
N GLU A 84 -3.09 17.90 -7.07
CA GLU A 84 -4.34 17.22 -6.74
C GLU A 84 -4.44 15.89 -7.49
N ARG A 85 -4.89 14.84 -6.82
CA ARG A 85 -4.98 13.52 -7.44
C ARG A 85 -6.10 12.67 -6.86
N TRP A 86 -6.45 11.65 -7.64
CA TRP A 86 -7.40 10.62 -7.26
C TRP A 86 -6.64 9.34 -6.94
N VAL A 87 -6.78 8.85 -5.72
CA VAL A 87 -6.27 7.56 -5.30
C VAL A 87 -7.33 6.52 -5.62
N ARG A 88 -7.02 5.58 -6.52
CA ARG A 88 -7.90 4.48 -6.88
C ARG A 88 -7.81 3.35 -5.85
N LEU A 89 -8.97 2.86 -5.41
CA LEU A 89 -9.08 1.68 -4.55
C LEU A 89 -9.57 0.48 -5.37
N ASN A 90 -9.16 -0.71 -4.96
CA ASN A 90 -9.83 -1.95 -5.40
C ASN A 90 -11.00 -2.26 -4.45
N PRO A 91 -11.85 -3.27 -4.76
CA PRO A 91 -13.03 -3.58 -3.93
C PRO A 91 -12.70 -3.84 -2.44
N THR A 92 -11.59 -4.54 -2.18
CA THR A 92 -11.12 -4.79 -0.80
C THR A 92 -10.66 -3.50 -0.12
N GLY A 93 -9.93 -2.65 -0.85
CA GLY A 93 -9.47 -1.34 -0.38
C GLY A 93 -10.64 -0.41 -0.04
N LYS A 94 -11.69 -0.38 -0.85
CA LYS A 94 -12.93 0.36 -0.58
C LYS A 94 -13.53 -0.02 0.77
N MET A 95 -13.79 -1.31 0.98
CA MET A 95 -14.34 -1.82 2.24
C MET A 95 -13.43 -1.49 3.45
N ILE A 96 -12.12 -1.62 3.29
CA ILE A 96 -11.15 -1.29 4.35
C ILE A 96 -11.16 0.20 4.68
N ILE A 97 -11.29 1.07 3.68
CA ILE A 97 -11.36 2.51 3.88
C ILE A 97 -12.66 2.91 4.59
N GLU A 98 -13.79 2.27 4.26
CA GLU A 98 -15.05 2.45 4.99
C GLU A 98 -14.88 2.09 6.48
N TYR A 99 -14.27 0.94 6.79
CA TYR A 99 -13.97 0.58 8.18
C TYR A 99 -12.97 1.52 8.85
N PHE A 100 -11.97 2.00 8.11
CA PHE A 100 -10.97 2.93 8.63
C PHE A 100 -11.59 4.26 9.07
N LEU A 101 -12.53 4.79 8.29
CA LEU A 101 -13.22 6.04 8.63
C LEU A 101 -14.13 5.92 9.87
N GLN A 102 -14.45 4.69 10.31
CA GLN A 102 -15.17 4.42 11.55
C GLN A 102 -14.26 4.27 12.78
N VAL A 103 -12.94 4.19 12.59
CA VAL A 103 -11.96 4.07 13.69
C VAL A 103 -11.88 5.41 14.44
N LYS A 104 -12.22 5.36 15.73
CA LYS A 104 -12.23 6.55 16.60
C LYS A 104 -10.84 7.04 16.95
N GLU A 105 -9.88 6.13 17.08
CA GLU A 105 -8.50 6.47 17.39
C GLU A 105 -7.83 7.16 16.20
N PRO A 106 -7.14 8.29 16.40
CA PRO A 106 -6.40 8.94 15.33
C PRO A 106 -5.19 8.07 14.92
N LEU A 107 -4.78 8.16 13.65
CA LEU A 107 -3.50 7.60 13.24
C LEU A 107 -2.38 8.15 14.15
N PRO A 108 -1.54 7.29 14.75
CA PRO A 108 -0.49 7.71 15.67
C PRO A 108 0.48 8.75 15.07
N ALA A 109 1.25 9.42 15.92
CA ALA A 109 2.36 10.25 15.44
C ALA A 109 3.36 9.43 14.60
N TYR A 110 4.04 10.08 13.65
CA TYR A 110 4.99 9.47 12.71
C TYR A 110 6.01 8.54 13.38
N GLN A 111 6.61 8.99 14.48
CA GLN A 111 7.61 8.21 15.22
C GLN A 111 6.97 7.00 15.92
N ASN A 112 5.82 7.19 16.57
CA ASN A 112 5.08 6.11 17.23
C ASN A 112 4.67 5.02 16.23
N TRP A 113 4.23 5.39 15.02
CA TRP A 113 3.90 4.43 13.98
C TRP A 113 5.12 3.66 13.48
N ARG A 114 6.26 4.35 13.29
CA ARG A 114 7.53 3.69 12.95
C ARG A 114 7.92 2.66 14.02
N ASP A 115 7.83 3.03 15.29
CA ASP A 115 8.23 2.14 16.40
C ASP A 115 7.26 0.96 16.54
N ASN A 116 5.97 1.19 16.29
CA ASN A 116 4.97 0.14 16.21
C ASN A 116 5.27 -0.84 15.06
N MET A 117 5.55 -0.35 13.84
CA MET A 117 5.91 -1.20 12.70
C MET A 117 7.11 -2.09 13.00
N ARG A 118 8.16 -1.54 13.60
CA ARG A 118 9.36 -2.31 14.01
C ARG A 118 9.02 -3.35 15.06
N ARG A 119 8.16 -3.03 16.03
CA ARG A 119 7.70 -3.95 17.07
C ARG A 119 6.87 -5.10 16.49
N TRP A 120 5.96 -4.80 15.56
CA TRP A 120 5.11 -5.80 14.91
C TRP A 120 5.92 -6.71 13.99
N ALA A 121 6.90 -6.17 13.26
CA ALA A 121 7.85 -6.96 12.48
C ALA A 121 8.59 -8.01 13.34
N LYS A 122 9.17 -7.57 14.47
CA LYS A 122 9.84 -8.47 15.43
C LYS A 122 8.89 -9.56 15.95
N ARG A 123 7.66 -9.19 16.31
CA ARG A 123 6.63 -10.16 16.77
C ARG A 123 6.19 -11.13 15.69
N GLY A 124 6.18 -10.69 14.44
CA GLY A 124 5.92 -11.50 13.26
C GLY A 124 7.08 -12.41 12.85
N GLY A 125 8.23 -12.31 13.51
CA GLY A 125 9.40 -13.13 13.21
C GLY A 125 10.20 -12.66 11.98
N ILE A 126 10.06 -11.40 11.57
CA ILE A 126 10.84 -10.82 10.46
C ILE A 126 11.71 -9.65 10.93
N SER A 127 12.75 -9.33 10.15
CA SER A 127 13.65 -8.22 10.46
C SER A 127 12.89 -6.88 10.50
N PRO A 128 13.14 -6.02 11.50
CA PRO A 128 12.59 -4.66 11.55
C PRO A 128 13.37 -3.67 10.68
N GLU A 129 14.45 -4.09 10.02
CA GLU A 129 15.36 -3.21 9.28
C GLU A 129 14.65 -2.50 8.12
N GLY A 130 14.89 -1.19 7.99
CA GLY A 130 14.21 -0.34 7.01
C GLY A 130 12.70 -0.14 7.22
N MET A 131 12.07 -0.72 8.25
CA MET A 131 10.63 -0.56 8.50
C MET A 131 10.27 0.84 8.99
N GLY A 132 9.15 1.36 8.50
CA GLY A 132 8.53 2.57 9.04
C GLY A 132 7.29 3.04 8.27
N VAL A 133 6.91 4.28 8.49
CA VAL A 133 5.74 4.95 7.87
C VAL A 133 5.67 4.94 6.33
N LYS A 134 6.81 4.74 5.65
CA LYS A 134 6.88 4.69 4.18
C LYS A 134 6.74 3.27 3.63
N THR A 135 6.84 2.26 4.50
CA THR A 135 6.87 0.84 4.13
C THR A 135 5.60 0.44 3.39
N THR A 136 4.41 0.71 3.94
CA THR A 136 3.13 0.31 3.32
C THR A 136 2.95 0.92 1.94
N ARG A 137 3.18 2.23 1.80
CA ARG A 137 3.10 2.93 0.51
C ARG A 137 4.04 2.33 -0.53
N LYS A 138 5.33 2.20 -0.19
CA LYS A 138 6.31 1.63 -1.13
C LYS A 138 6.00 0.17 -1.46
N THR A 139 5.51 -0.59 -0.48
CA THR A 139 5.07 -1.97 -0.66
C THR A 139 3.93 -2.06 -1.67
N TYR A 140 2.85 -1.29 -1.46
CA TYR A 140 1.68 -1.38 -2.32
C TYR A 140 1.94 -0.89 -3.74
N GLU A 141 2.67 0.23 -3.88
CA GLU A 141 3.13 0.71 -5.18
C GLU A 141 3.98 -0.34 -5.90
N SER A 142 4.94 -0.94 -5.19
CA SER A 142 5.79 -2.01 -5.72
C SER A 142 4.98 -3.22 -6.18
N TRP A 143 3.94 -3.61 -5.44
CA TRP A 143 3.05 -4.72 -5.82
C TRP A 143 2.21 -4.38 -7.04
N LEU A 144 1.64 -3.17 -7.10
CA LEU A 144 0.89 -2.72 -8.27
C LEU A 144 1.78 -2.68 -9.53
N MET A 145 2.99 -2.13 -9.43
CA MET A 145 3.91 -2.05 -10.58
C MET A 145 4.35 -3.44 -11.07
N PHE A 146 4.57 -4.38 -10.15
CA PHE A 146 4.98 -5.73 -10.50
C PHE A 146 3.84 -6.57 -11.08
N TYR A 147 2.63 -6.45 -10.51
CA TYR A 147 1.47 -7.23 -10.93
C TYR A 147 0.75 -6.64 -12.17
N TYR A 148 0.81 -5.33 -12.37
CA TYR A 148 0.19 -4.62 -13.50
C TYR A 148 1.21 -3.76 -14.27
N PRO A 149 2.25 -4.37 -14.87
CA PRO A 149 3.31 -3.61 -15.56
C PRO A 149 2.79 -2.78 -16.74
N GLY A 150 1.66 -3.16 -17.36
CA GLY A 150 1.02 -2.37 -18.43
C GLY A 150 0.35 -1.07 -17.97
N PHE A 151 0.18 -0.87 -16.66
CA PHE A 151 -0.58 0.26 -16.10
C PHE A 151 0.28 1.22 -15.28
N MET A 152 1.60 1.25 -15.52
CA MET A 152 2.55 2.07 -14.76
C MET A 152 2.16 3.55 -14.68
N ALA A 153 1.70 4.14 -15.79
CA ALA A 153 1.29 5.56 -15.83
C ALA A 153 0.13 5.84 -14.86
N ASP A 154 -0.92 5.01 -14.89
CA ASP A 154 -2.08 5.13 -14.00
C ASP A 154 -1.67 4.96 -12.53
N ILE A 155 -0.82 3.96 -12.25
CA ILE A 155 -0.31 3.70 -10.90
C ILE A 155 0.47 4.92 -10.41
N THR A 156 1.37 5.45 -11.23
CA THR A 156 2.16 6.64 -10.89
C THR A 156 1.28 7.86 -10.61
N LEU A 157 0.24 8.11 -11.41
CA LEU A 157 -0.69 9.21 -11.19
C LEU A 157 -1.47 9.03 -9.88
N SER A 158 -2.01 7.83 -9.62
CA SER A 158 -2.74 7.50 -8.40
C SER A 158 -1.86 7.61 -7.15
N GLN A 159 -0.63 7.11 -7.22
CA GLN A 159 0.32 7.18 -6.12
C GLN A 159 0.91 8.59 -5.98
N GLY A 160 0.93 9.38 -7.05
CA GLY A 160 1.44 10.74 -7.07
C GLY A 160 2.97 10.78 -7.04
N HIS A 161 3.59 10.13 -8.02
CA HIS A 161 5.02 10.21 -8.32
C HIS A 161 5.28 10.97 -9.64
N ASP A 162 6.47 11.51 -9.79
CA ASP A 162 7.00 11.94 -11.08
C ASP A 162 7.54 10.69 -11.84
N THR A 163 7.10 10.55 -13.09
CA THR A 163 7.04 9.29 -13.85
C THR A 163 8.38 8.67 -14.20
N VAL A 164 9.44 9.45 -14.46
CA VAL A 164 10.58 8.92 -15.22
C VAL A 164 11.65 8.24 -14.34
N THR A 165 11.96 8.76 -13.16
CA THR A 165 13.01 8.17 -12.29
C THR A 165 12.50 6.99 -11.45
N SER A 166 11.19 6.92 -11.20
CA SER A 166 10.59 5.91 -10.32
C SER A 166 10.51 4.52 -10.98
N ILE A 167 10.31 4.44 -12.29
CA ILE A 167 10.03 3.18 -13.02
C ILE A 167 11.22 2.21 -13.00
N GLN A 168 12.44 2.68 -13.27
CA GLN A 168 13.66 1.84 -13.26
C GLN A 168 13.94 1.21 -11.89
N HIS A 169 13.52 1.86 -10.79
CA HIS A 169 13.72 1.34 -9.45
C HIS A 169 12.77 0.19 -9.09
N TYR A 170 11.63 0.08 -9.77
CA TYR A 170 10.60 -0.91 -9.45
C TYR A 170 10.65 -2.16 -10.34
N LEU A 171 11.05 -2.02 -11.61
CA LEU A 171 11.15 -3.16 -12.54
C LEU A 171 12.27 -4.15 -12.18
N ASN A 172 13.26 -3.73 -11.38
CA ASN A 172 14.39 -4.57 -10.97
C ASN A 172 14.33 -4.97 -9.48
N MET A 173 13.14 -5.25 -8.95
CA MET A 173 12.99 -5.80 -7.59
C MET A 173 12.99 -7.32 -7.64
N PRO A 174 13.66 -8.01 -6.69
CA PRO A 174 13.76 -9.48 -6.70
C PRO A 174 12.48 -10.14 -6.14
N PHE A 175 11.30 -9.74 -6.63
CA PHE A 175 10.06 -10.46 -6.42
C PHE A 175 10.07 -11.76 -7.22
N THR A 176 9.44 -12.80 -6.69
CA THR A 176 9.32 -14.10 -7.36
C THR A 176 7.91 -14.32 -7.88
N GLU A 177 7.73 -15.33 -8.74
CA GLU A 177 6.39 -15.77 -9.19
C GLU A 177 5.46 -16.14 -8.02
N VAL A 178 6.01 -16.69 -6.94
CA VAL A 178 5.22 -16.96 -5.73
C VAL A 178 4.72 -15.66 -5.09
N ASP A 179 5.54 -14.60 -5.12
CA ASP A 179 5.07 -13.30 -4.66
C ASP A 179 3.99 -12.75 -5.59
N HIS A 180 4.16 -12.86 -6.91
CA HIS A 180 3.14 -12.46 -7.89
C HIS A 180 1.77 -13.08 -7.59
N LEU A 181 1.73 -14.41 -7.41
CA LEU A 181 0.50 -15.14 -7.11
C LEU A 181 -0.15 -14.68 -5.80
N LYS A 182 0.66 -14.41 -4.77
CA LYS A 182 0.16 -13.94 -3.46
C LYS A 182 -0.25 -12.48 -3.47
N MET A 183 0.39 -11.64 -4.29
CA MET A 183 0.03 -10.22 -4.47
C MET A 183 -1.40 -10.07 -4.99
N LYS A 184 -1.89 -11.01 -5.80
CA LYS A 184 -3.27 -11.04 -6.28
C LYS A 184 -4.28 -10.76 -5.17
N ASN A 185 -4.13 -11.37 -4.00
CA ASN A 185 -5.04 -11.19 -2.86
C ASN A 185 -5.19 -9.74 -2.37
N TYR A 186 -4.25 -8.86 -2.76
CA TYR A 186 -4.20 -7.47 -2.34
C TYR A 186 -4.49 -6.49 -3.48
N VAL A 187 -4.08 -6.83 -4.71
CA VAL A 187 -4.13 -5.89 -5.84
C VAL A 187 -5.21 -6.25 -6.87
N ASP A 188 -5.85 -7.41 -6.75
CA ASP A 188 -6.92 -7.82 -7.67
C ASP A 188 -8.05 -6.78 -7.71
N GLY A 189 -8.57 -6.51 -8.91
CA GLY A 189 -9.62 -5.52 -9.13
C GLY A 189 -9.17 -4.05 -9.00
N TRP A 190 -7.87 -3.77 -8.82
CA TRP A 190 -7.37 -2.39 -8.85
C TRP A 190 -7.56 -1.74 -10.22
N ARG A 191 -7.42 -2.50 -11.30
CA ARG A 191 -7.89 -2.10 -12.64
C ARG A 191 -9.07 -2.99 -13.04
N PRO A 192 -10.14 -2.44 -13.66
CA PRO A 192 -11.13 -3.25 -14.32
C PRO A 192 -10.45 -4.04 -15.44
N ASP A 193 -10.51 -5.37 -15.36
CA ASP A 193 -10.06 -6.24 -16.43
C ASP A 193 -10.98 -6.02 -17.65
N PRO A 194 -10.46 -5.54 -18.80
CA PRO A 194 -11.27 -5.32 -19.98
C PRO A 194 -11.93 -6.62 -20.48
N HIS A 195 -11.35 -7.80 -20.24
CA HIS A 195 -11.93 -9.09 -20.63
C HIS A 195 -13.02 -9.59 -19.68
N ARG A 196 -13.19 -8.96 -18.51
CA ARG A 196 -14.30 -9.30 -17.61
C ARG A 196 -15.66 -8.83 -18.13
N PHE A 197 -15.68 -7.85 -19.06
CA PHE A 197 -16.89 -7.35 -19.69
C PHE A 197 -17.33 -8.15 -20.92
N GLU A 198 -16.44 -8.90 -21.57
CA GLU A 198 -16.78 -9.78 -22.71
C GLU A 198 -17.61 -11.01 -22.28
N THR A 199 -17.53 -11.39 -21.00
CA THR A 199 -18.30 -12.54 -20.47
C THR A 199 -19.73 -12.20 -20.06
N TYR A 200 -20.11 -10.92 -20.04
CA TYR A 200 -21.48 -10.46 -19.74
C TYR A 200 -22.31 -10.15 -20.99
N ASN A 201 -21.69 -9.95 -22.16
CA ASN A 201 -22.40 -9.68 -23.42
C ASN A 201 -22.63 -10.93 -24.29
N ASN A 202 -22.29 -12.12 -23.78
CA ASN A 202 -22.52 -13.41 -24.44
C ASN A 202 -23.46 -14.32 -23.62
N ARG A 203 -24.44 -13.76 -22.93
CA ARG A 203 -25.53 -14.50 -22.28
C ARG A 203 -26.88 -13.89 -22.64
#